data_AF-A0A838WF43-F1
#
_entry.id   AF-A0A838WF43-F1
#
_cell.length_a   1.000
_cell.length_b   1.000
_cell.length_c   1.000
_cell.angle_alpha   90.00
_cell.angle_beta   90.00
_cell.angle_gamma   90.00
#
_symmetry.space_group_name_H-M   'P 1'
#
loop_
_entity.id
_entity.type
_entity.pdbx_description
1 polymer ?
#
loop_
_entity_poly.entity_id
_entity_poly.type
_entity_poly.pdbx_seq_one_letter_code
_entity_poly.pdbx_strand_id
1 'polypeptide(L)'
;MASSDLTPDALPEIPQRLPILPLEGLVVFPRVLLPLAVTVPEHVALLDEVLQSHKMVALAVPRPGREHTEGDPDDPPFFEVGTLAQIVRMMKLPDDSMRILVQGMS
;
A
#
# COMPACT_ATOMS: atom_id res chain seq x y z
N MET A 1 42.78 8.33 -6.44
CA MET A 1 42.08 9.63 -6.33
C MET A 1 40.73 9.40 -6.99
N ALA A 2 39.74 8.92 -6.23
CA ALA A 2 38.77 9.75 -5.48
C ALA A 2 37.90 10.53 -6.49
N SER A 3 36.60 10.33 -6.64
CA SER A 3 35.61 9.76 -5.72
C SER A 3 34.43 9.23 -6.53
N SER A 4 33.72 8.26 -5.96
CA SER A 4 32.43 7.77 -6.40
C SER A 4 31.44 8.91 -6.62
N ASP A 5 30.87 9.01 -7.82
CA ASP A 5 29.61 9.71 -8.05
C ASP A 5 28.49 8.91 -7.39
N LEU A 6 28.34 9.11 -6.08
CA LEU A 6 27.16 8.73 -5.33
C LEU A 6 26.11 9.81 -5.62
N THR A 7 25.23 9.56 -6.58
CA THR A 7 24.03 10.40 -6.78
C THR A 7 23.28 10.46 -5.45
N PRO A 8 23.02 11.66 -4.90
CA PRO A 8 22.36 11.79 -3.62
C PRO A 8 20.90 11.36 -3.79
N ASP A 9 20.53 10.29 -3.10
CA ASP A 9 19.23 10.16 -2.45
C ASP A 9 18.01 10.63 -3.29
N ALA A 10 17.84 10.05 -4.48
CA ALA A 10 16.60 10.22 -5.23
C ALA A 10 15.50 9.55 -4.41
N LEU A 11 14.78 10.33 -3.60
CA LEU A 11 13.58 9.89 -2.93
C LEU A 11 12.68 9.27 -4.00
N PRO A 12 12.17 8.05 -3.78
CA PRO A 12 11.35 7.39 -4.78
C PRO A 12 10.20 8.31 -5.19
N GLU A 13 9.98 8.47 -6.50
CA GLU A 13 8.90 9.32 -7.00
C GLU A 13 7.55 8.71 -6.58
N ILE A 14 6.92 9.34 -5.57
CA ILE A 14 5.62 8.93 -5.08
C ILE A 14 4.57 9.51 -6.04
N PRO A 15 3.69 8.68 -6.64
CA PRO A 15 2.65 9.19 -7.51
C PRO A 15 1.66 10.05 -6.73
N GLN A 16 1.12 11.09 -7.38
CA GLN A 16 0.15 12.00 -6.75
C GLN A 16 -1.15 11.31 -6.32
N ARG A 17 -1.45 10.16 -6.92
CA ARG A 17 -2.60 9.32 -6.58
C ARG A 17 -2.11 7.90 -6.34
N LEU A 18 -2.46 7.38 -5.18
CA LEU A 18 -2.17 6.01 -4.78
C LEU A 18 -3.49 5.30 -4.52
N PRO A 19 -3.62 4.06 -5.00
CA PRO A 19 -4.73 3.22 -4.56
C PRO A 19 -4.55 2.90 -3.07
N ILE A 20 -5.68 2.81 -2.38
CA ILE A 20 -5.73 2.54 -0.94
C ILE A 20 -6.01 1.04 -0.74
N LEU A 21 -5.16 0.36 0.01
CA LEU A 21 -5.44 -0.97 0.53
C LEU A 21 -5.95 -0.82 1.98
N PRO A 22 -7.23 -1.13 2.24
CA PRO A 22 -7.80 -1.01 3.57
C PRO A 22 -7.24 -2.09 4.50
N LEU A 23 -6.88 -1.68 5.72
CA LEU A 23 -6.36 -2.56 6.76
C LEU A 23 -7.30 -2.58 7.96
N GLU A 24 -7.99 -3.70 8.16
CA GLU A 24 -8.90 -3.88 9.29
C GLU A 24 -8.11 -4.24 10.56
N GLY A 25 -8.23 -3.41 11.59
CA GLY A 25 -7.70 -3.70 12.93
C GLY A 25 -6.18 -3.69 13.06
N LEU A 26 -5.44 -3.22 12.05
CA LEU A 26 -3.98 -3.12 12.12
C LEU A 26 -3.45 -1.84 11.44
N VAL A 27 -2.35 -1.32 11.99
CA VAL A 27 -1.63 -0.14 11.47
C VAL A 27 -0.20 -0.55 11.18
N VAL A 28 0.27 -0.25 9.98
CA VAL A 28 1.67 -0.43 9.59
C VAL A 28 2.41 0.86 9.85
N PHE A 29 3.59 0.79 10.46
CA PHE A 29 4.43 1.97 10.67
C PHE A 29 5.55 2.04 9.62
N PRO A 30 6.14 3.23 9.41
CA PRO A 30 7.34 3.37 8.59
C PRO A 30 8.44 2.39 9.02
N ARG A 31 9.16 1.85 8.04
CA ARG A 31 10.24 0.86 8.16
C ARG A 31 9.80 -0.53 8.65
N VAL A 32 8.50 -0.78 8.86
CA VAL A 32 7.97 -2.11 9.18
C VAL A 32 7.86 -2.95 7.91
N LEU A 33 8.31 -4.21 8.00
CA LEU A 33 8.10 -5.24 6.98
C LEU A 33 6.99 -6.19 7.47
N LEU A 34 5.89 -6.27 6.72
CA LEU A 34 4.71 -7.05 7.12
C LEU A 34 4.23 -7.94 5.97
N PRO A 35 4.12 -9.27 6.18
CA PRO A 35 3.39 -10.12 5.25
C PRO A 35 1.87 -9.92 5.40
N LEU A 36 1.18 -9.68 4.30
CA LEU A 36 -0.27 -9.57 4.22
C LEU A 36 -0.83 -10.66 3.31
N ALA A 37 -1.96 -11.24 3.72
CA ALA A 37 -2.76 -12.14 2.90
C ALA A 37 -4.01 -11.39 2.43
N VAL A 38 -4.22 -11.34 1.12
CA VAL A 38 -5.31 -10.61 0.48
C VAL A 38 -6.18 -11.62 -0.27
N THR A 39 -7.44 -11.70 0.16
CA THR A 39 -8.42 -12.68 -0.35
C THR A 39 -9.63 -12.00 -0.99
N VAL A 40 -9.81 -10.70 -0.75
CA VAL A 40 -10.92 -9.92 -1.33
C VAL A 40 -10.63 -9.66 -2.81
N PRO A 41 -11.49 -10.09 -3.75
CA PRO A 41 -11.23 -9.99 -5.19
C PRO A 41 -10.90 -8.57 -5.66
N GLU A 42 -11.60 -7.57 -5.13
CA GLU A 42 -11.36 -6.16 -5.43
C GLU A 42 -9.95 -5.70 -5.02
N HIS A 43 -9.49 -6.10 -3.84
CA HIS A 43 -8.14 -5.78 -3.38
C HIS A 43 -7.07 -6.54 -4.17
N VAL A 44 -7.35 -7.78 -4.59
CA VAL A 44 -6.44 -8.55 -5.45
C VAL A 44 -6.27 -7.86 -6.80
N ALA A 45 -7.38 -7.40 -7.42
CA ALA A 45 -7.35 -6.65 -8.67
C ALA A 45 -6.58 -5.32 -8.53
N LEU A 46 -6.84 -4.57 -7.45
CA LEU A 46 -6.10 -3.34 -7.12
C LEU A 46 -4.60 -3.60 -7.02
N LEU A 47 -4.19 -4.68 -6.35
CA LEU A 47 -2.78 -5.01 -6.20
C LEU A 47 -2.15 -5.45 -7.52
N ASP A 48 -2.88 -6.14 -8.39
CA ASP A 48 -2.39 -6.47 -9.73
C ASP A 48 -2.07 -5.21 -10.56
N GLU A 49 -2.89 -4.15 -10.45
CA GLU A 49 -2.64 -2.86 -11.10
C GLU A 49 -1.44 -2.13 -10.48
N VAL A 50 -1.32 -2.13 -9.15
CA VAL A 50 -0.18 -1.54 -8.43
C VAL A 50 1.13 -2.21 -8.83
N LEU A 51 1.13 -3.53 -8.99
CA LEU A 51 2.31 -4.31 -9.34
C LEU A 51 2.81 -4.04 -10.77
N GLN A 52 1.92 -3.58 -11.65
CA GLN A 52 2.24 -3.18 -13.03
C GLN A 52 2.75 -1.73 -13.13
N SER A 53 2.61 -0.93 -12.06
CA SER A 53 2.98 0.49 -12.04
C SER A 53 4.18 0.74 -11.10
N HIS A 54 3.97 1.45 -9.99
CA HIS A 54 5.03 1.92 -9.09
C HIS A 54 5.30 0.95 -7.92
N LYS A 55 4.49 -0.11 -7.78
CA LYS A 55 4.55 -1.06 -6.64
C LYS A 55 4.37 -0.37 -5.28
N MET A 56 3.72 0.78 -5.27
CA MET A 56 3.41 1.55 -4.07
C MET A 56 1.91 1.56 -3.83
N VAL A 57 1.52 1.46 -2.57
CA VAL A 57 0.13 1.44 -2.12
C VAL A 57 0.00 2.24 -0.84
N ALA A 58 -1.11 2.95 -0.69
CA ALA A 58 -1.44 3.60 0.57
C ALA A 58 -2.15 2.60 1.48
N LEU A 59 -1.63 2.41 2.69
CA LEU A 59 -2.24 1.59 3.72
C LEU A 59 -3.06 2.50 4.63
N ALA A 60 -4.36 2.30 4.70
CA ALA A 60 -5.24 3.12 5.54
C ALA A 60 -6.19 2.25 6.35
N VAL A 61 -6.51 2.70 7.56
CA VAL A 61 -7.51 2.05 8.40
C VAL A 61 -8.88 2.63 8.06
N PRO A 62 -9.90 1.80 7.81
CA PRO A 62 -11.26 2.27 7.64
C PRO A 62 -11.87 2.75 8.96
N ARG A 63 -12.74 3.75 8.90
CA ARG A 63 -13.50 4.19 10.08
C ARG A 63 -14.64 3.20 10.35
N PRO A 64 -14.88 2.82 11.62
CA PRO A 64 -15.90 1.84 11.95
C PRO A 64 -17.30 2.30 11.53
N GLY A 65 -18.08 1.39 10.94
CA GLY A 65 -19.45 1.66 10.49
C GLY A 65 -19.55 2.39 9.14
N ARG A 66 -18.48 2.41 8.35
CA ARG A 66 -18.42 3.02 7.02
C ARG A 66 -18.19 1.98 5.94
N GLU A 67 -18.79 2.17 4.77
CA GLU A 67 -18.44 1.42 3.58
C GLU A 67 -17.16 2.00 2.94
N HIS A 68 -16.31 1.13 2.39
CA HIS A 68 -15.01 1.48 1.80
C HIS A 68 -15.11 1.97 0.35
N THR A 69 -16.27 2.48 -0.06
CA THR A 69 -16.57 3.00 -1.41
C THR A 69 -16.38 4.51 -1.47
N GLU A 70 -16.40 5.10 -2.67
CA GLU A 70 -16.31 6.56 -2.89
C GLU A 70 -17.31 7.30 -1.99
N GLY A 71 -16.80 7.75 -0.84
CA GLY A 71 -17.58 8.31 0.24
C GLY A 71 -17.65 9.82 0.14
N ASP A 72 -18.72 10.35 0.72
CA ASP A 72 -18.98 11.77 0.92
C ASP A 72 -17.69 12.52 1.34
N PRO A 73 -17.28 13.59 0.64
CA PRO A 73 -16.11 14.39 1.03
C PRO A 73 -16.25 15.02 2.43
N ASP A 74 -17.47 15.21 2.93
CA ASP A 74 -17.70 15.67 4.30
C ASP A 74 -17.58 14.53 5.34
N ASP A 75 -17.52 13.27 4.88
CA ASP A 75 -17.51 12.11 5.76
C ASP A 75 -16.61 10.95 5.25
N PRO A 76 -15.28 11.10 5.28
CA PRO A 76 -14.37 10.17 4.62
C PRO A 76 -14.43 8.75 5.21
N PRO A 77 -14.33 7.70 4.36
CA PRO A 77 -14.42 6.30 4.80
C PRO A 77 -13.18 5.82 5.56
N PHE A 78 -12.06 6.54 5.45
CA PHE A 78 -10.78 6.22 6.09
C PHE A 78 -10.36 7.26 7.12
N PHE A 79 -9.42 6.89 7.99
CA PHE A 79 -8.67 7.89 8.76
C PHE A 79 -7.78 8.71 7.81
N GLU A 80 -7.58 9.99 8.13
CA GLU A 80 -6.85 10.94 7.27
C GLU A 80 -5.35 10.63 7.16
N VAL A 81 -4.80 9.93 8.16
CA VAL A 81 -3.40 9.52 8.20
C VAL A 81 -3.34 8.01 7.98
N GLY A 82 -2.57 7.64 6.96
CA GLY A 82 -2.21 6.26 6.65
C GLY A 82 -0.69 6.11 6.53
N THR A 83 -0.26 5.05 5.87
CA THR A 83 1.17 4.78 5.64
C THR A 83 1.40 4.44 4.18
N LEU A 84 2.38 5.11 3.57
CA LEU A 84 2.86 4.72 2.26
C LEU A 84 3.63 3.40 2.41
N ALA A 85 3.28 2.39 1.61
CA ALA A 85 4.00 1.13 1.60
C ALA A 85 4.42 0.73 0.19
N GLN A 86 5.59 0.09 0.12
CA GLN A 86 6.08 -0.54 -1.10
C GLN A 86 5.87 -2.05 -1.02
N ILE A 87 5.39 -2.64 -2.12
CA ILE A 87 5.30 -4.09 -2.27
C ILE A 87 6.70 -4.61 -2.62
N VAL A 88 7.30 -5.33 -1.67
CA VAL A 88 8.64 -5.90 -1.80
C VAL A 88 8.60 -7.24 -2.53
N ARG A 89 7.61 -8.08 -2.20
CA ARG A 89 7.38 -9.38 -2.85
C ARG A 89 5.89 -9.69 -2.94
N MET A 90 5.52 -10.52 -3.91
CA MET A 90 4.17 -11.02 -4.10
C MET A 90 4.21 -12.48 -4.53
N MET A 91 3.18 -13.23 -4.14
CA MET A 91 2.90 -14.58 -4.58
C MET A 91 1.37 -14.76 -4.73
N LYS A 92 0.91 -15.15 -5.92
CA LYS A 92 -0.47 -15.62 -6.13
C LYS A 92 -0.58 -17.08 -5.73
N LEU A 93 -1.64 -17.41 -5.02
CA LEU A 93 -1.96 -18.78 -4.62
C LEU A 93 -2.99 -19.39 -5.61
N PRO A 94 -3.13 -20.72 -5.64
CA PRO A 94 -4.06 -21.40 -6.54
C PRO A 94 -5.54 -21.20 -6.19
N ASP A 95 -5.84 -20.56 -5.07
CA ASP A 95 -7.19 -20.21 -4.59
C ASP A 95 -7.59 -18.76 -4.93
N ASP A 96 -6.91 -18.15 -5.91
CA ASP A 96 -7.03 -16.75 -6.31
C ASP A 96 -6.67 -15.71 -5.23
N SER A 97 -6.18 -16.16 -4.06
CA SER A 97 -5.64 -15.25 -3.04
C SER A 97 -4.22 -14.80 -3.39
N MET A 98 -3.82 -13.67 -2.82
CA MET A 98 -2.49 -13.10 -2.99
C MET A 98 -1.82 -12.91 -1.64
N ARG A 99 -0.57 -13.38 -1.51
CA ARG A 99 0.31 -13.03 -0.39
C ARG A 99 1.31 -11.99 -0.84
N ILE A 100 1.35 -10.87 -0.15
CA ILE A 100 2.29 -9.78 -0.40
C ILE A 100 3.17 -9.57 0.83
N LEU A 101 4.40 -9.15 0.61
CA LEU A 101 5.27 -8.61 1.64
C LEU A 101 5.41 -7.12 1.38
N VAL A 102 4.96 -6.30 2.32
CA VAL A 102 5.00 -4.83 2.20
C VAL A 102 6.02 -4.24 3.17
N GLN A 103 6.63 -3.13 2.77
CA GLN A 103 7.48 -2.32 3.62
C GLN A 103 6.88 -0.92 3.77
N GLY A 104 6.60 -0.50 5.00
CA GLY A 104 6.18 0.87 5.30
C GLY A 104 7.33 1.86 5.03
N MET A 105 7.01 3.00 4.42
CA MET A 105 7.99 4.00 3.99
C MET A 105 7.88 5.28 4.81
N SER A 106 6.69 5.89 4.86
CA SER A 106 6.41 7.18 5.53
C SER A 106 5.00 7.23 6.09
#